data_AF-A0A376FL46-F1
#
_entry.id   AF-A0A376FL46-F1
#
_cell.length_a   1.000
_cell.length_b   1.000
_cell.length_c   1.000
_cell.angle_alpha   90.00
_cell.angle_beta   90.00
_cell.angle_gamma   90.00
#
_symmetry.space_group_name_H-M   'P 1'
#
loop_
_entity.id
_entity.type
_entity.pdbx_description
1 polymer ?
#
loop_
_entity_poly.entity_id
_entity_poly.type
_entity_poly.pdbx_seq_one_letter_code
_entity_poly.pdbx_strand_id
1 'polypeptide(L)'
;MTKIRQLCLVSVLLTSGIASAANVRLQVEGLSGALQKNVRAQLSTIQSDEVTPDRRFRARVDDAIREGLKALGYYEPTIDFDLRPPPKKGRQVLIARVSPGEPVLIGGTNVILRGGARTDRDYLDLLSTRPKIGTVLNHGDYDHFKKELDERFPA
;
A
#
# COMPACT_ATOMS: atom_id res chain seq x y z
N MET A 1 -16.71 -57.28 -13.04
CA MET A 1 -15.85 -56.12 -13.37
C MET A 1 -16.27 -54.80 -12.68
N THR A 2 -17.21 -54.81 -11.73
CA THR A 2 -17.70 -53.60 -11.02
C THR A 2 -16.91 -53.27 -9.74
N LYS A 3 -16.31 -54.27 -9.08
CA LYS A 3 -15.52 -54.07 -7.84
C LYS A 3 -14.20 -53.32 -8.06
N ILE A 4 -13.57 -53.48 -9.23
CA ILE A 4 -12.31 -52.79 -9.60
C ILE A 4 -12.56 -51.28 -9.85
N ARG A 5 -13.73 -50.93 -10.44
CA ARG A 5 -14.14 -49.52 -10.61
C ARG A 5 -14.43 -48.83 -9.28
N GLN A 6 -14.97 -49.56 -8.30
CA GLN A 6 -15.23 -49.02 -6.96
C GLN A 6 -13.95 -48.76 -6.17
N LEU A 7 -12.93 -49.63 -6.29
CA LEU A 7 -11.62 -49.38 -5.67
C LEU A 7 -10.91 -48.14 -6.24
N CYS A 8 -11.05 -47.86 -7.54
CA CYS A 8 -10.44 -46.68 -8.16
C CYS A 8 -11.09 -45.38 -7.70
N LEU A 9 -12.41 -45.36 -7.47
CA LEU A 9 -13.14 -44.18 -7.00
C LEU A 9 -12.82 -43.85 -5.53
N VAL A 10 -12.55 -44.84 -4.69
CA VAL A 10 -12.16 -44.62 -3.29
C VAL A 10 -10.73 -44.09 -3.19
N SER A 11 -9.82 -44.51 -4.09
CA SER A 11 -8.43 -44.06 -4.07
C SER A 11 -8.23 -42.59 -4.48
N VAL A 12 -9.19 -41.97 -5.18
CA VAL A 12 -9.12 -40.56 -5.63
C VAL A 12 -9.57 -39.57 -4.53
N LEU A 13 -10.36 -40.00 -3.54
CA LEU A 13 -10.78 -39.12 -2.45
C LEU A 13 -9.71 -38.92 -1.35
N LEU A 14 -8.74 -39.85 -1.21
CA LEU A 14 -7.71 -39.76 -0.17
C LEU A 14 -6.51 -38.86 -0.52
N THR A 15 -6.41 -38.35 -1.75
CA THR A 15 -5.35 -37.40 -2.15
C THR A 15 -5.78 -35.94 -2.01
N SER A 16 -6.83 -35.67 -1.24
CA SER A 16 -7.19 -34.33 -0.77
C SER A 16 -6.14 -33.87 0.24
N GLY A 17 -4.91 -33.66 -0.23
CA GLY A 17 -3.83 -33.09 0.55
C GLY A 17 -4.32 -31.78 1.13
N ILE A 18 -4.32 -31.69 2.45
CA ILE A 18 -4.58 -30.46 3.17
C ILE A 18 -3.46 -29.51 2.73
N ALA A 19 -3.73 -28.67 1.74
CA ALA A 19 -2.88 -27.55 1.38
C ALA A 19 -2.90 -26.63 2.60
N SER A 20 -1.93 -26.83 3.50
CA SER A 20 -1.76 -25.97 4.65
C SER A 20 -1.29 -24.62 4.13
N ALA A 21 -2.23 -23.70 3.96
CA ALA A 21 -1.94 -22.30 3.67
C ALA A 21 -1.26 -21.70 4.92
N ALA A 22 0.07 -21.84 4.98
CA ALA A 22 0.88 -21.21 6.00
C ALA A 22 0.93 -19.70 5.72
N ASN A 23 -0.07 -18.97 6.22
CA ASN A 23 -0.15 -17.52 6.13
C ASN A 23 1.17 -16.90 6.62
N VAL A 24 1.85 -16.11 5.79
CA VAL A 24 3.08 -15.40 6.16
C VAL A 24 2.70 -14.11 6.90
N ARG A 25 3.31 -13.85 8.05
CA ARG A 25 3.13 -12.58 8.77
C ARG A 25 4.06 -11.53 8.20
N LEU A 26 3.51 -10.39 7.79
CA LEU A 26 4.28 -9.22 7.36
C LEU A 26 4.61 -8.34 8.56
N GLN A 27 5.86 -7.88 8.64
CA GLN A 27 6.32 -6.89 9.62
C GLN A 27 7.14 -5.83 8.91
N VAL A 28 6.88 -4.55 9.20
CA VAL A 28 7.59 -3.41 8.63
C VAL A 28 8.36 -2.69 9.73
N GLU A 29 9.63 -2.41 9.48
CA GLU A 29 10.55 -1.72 10.38
C GLU A 29 11.18 -0.51 9.67
N GLY A 30 11.61 0.50 10.43
CA GLY A 30 12.25 1.71 9.89
C GLY A 30 11.28 2.84 9.51
N LEU A 31 9.98 2.64 9.69
CA LEU A 31 8.94 3.66 9.48
C LEU A 31 8.28 4.07 10.79
N SER A 32 7.88 5.34 10.89
CA SER A 32 7.14 5.88 12.03
C SER A 32 5.98 6.77 11.58
N GLY A 33 5.04 7.03 12.49
CA GLY A 33 3.95 8.00 12.30
C GLY A 33 3.08 7.74 11.06
N ALA A 34 2.90 8.78 10.23
CA ALA A 34 2.06 8.73 9.04
C ALA A 34 2.58 7.75 7.98
N LEU A 35 3.90 7.64 7.79
CA LEU A 35 4.53 6.72 6.84
C LEU A 35 4.20 5.27 7.19
N GLN A 36 4.37 4.91 8.46
CA GLN A 36 4.05 3.57 8.94
C GLN A 36 2.57 3.24 8.78
N LYS A 37 1.68 4.20 9.10
CA LYS A 37 0.23 4.03 8.95
C LYS A 37 -0.17 3.81 7.50
N ASN A 38 0.36 4.61 6.58
CA ASN A 38 0.00 4.52 5.16
C ASN A 38 0.50 3.22 4.52
N VAL A 39 1.76 2.86 4.79
CA VAL A 39 2.33 1.58 4.34
C VAL A 39 1.56 0.40 4.92
N ARG A 40 1.18 0.42 6.20
CA ARG A 40 0.38 -0.65 6.80
C ARG A 40 -1.01 -0.77 6.17
N ALA A 41 -1.65 0.36 5.84
CA ALA A 41 -2.92 0.35 5.12
C ALA A 41 -2.76 -0.30 3.74
N GLN A 42 -1.72 0.07 3.00
CA GLN A 42 -1.45 -0.52 1.69
C GLN A 42 -1.16 -2.02 1.78
N LEU A 43 -0.35 -2.45 2.75
CA LEU A 43 -0.07 -3.87 2.97
C LEU A 43 -1.28 -4.68 3.41
N SER A 44 -2.28 -4.06 4.05
CA SER A 44 -3.52 -4.76 4.44
C SER A 44 -4.40 -5.13 3.26
N THR A 45 -4.19 -4.52 2.09
CA THR A 45 -4.90 -4.87 0.84
C THR A 45 -4.35 -6.13 0.19
N ILE A 46 -3.09 -6.50 0.50
CA ILE A 46 -2.49 -7.74 0.02
C ILE A 46 -3.03 -8.86 0.90
N GLN A 47 -3.74 -9.81 0.28
CA GLN A 47 -4.19 -10.98 1.00
C GLN A 47 -2.97 -11.76 1.53
N SER A 48 -2.97 -12.05 2.83
CA SER A 48 -1.89 -12.76 3.53
C SER A 48 -1.99 -14.29 3.40
N ASP A 49 -2.92 -14.74 2.55
CA ASP A 49 -3.28 -16.13 2.27
C ASP A 49 -2.36 -16.81 1.25
N GLU A 50 -1.44 -16.07 0.63
CA GLU A 50 -0.49 -16.68 -0.29
C GLU A 50 0.50 -17.61 0.43
N VAL A 51 0.48 -18.85 -0.05
CA VAL A 51 1.00 -20.07 0.57
C VAL A 51 2.53 -20.13 0.61
N THR A 52 3.23 -19.21 -0.06
CA THR A 52 4.71 -19.24 -0.15
C THR A 52 5.31 -17.82 -0.17
N PRO A 53 6.35 -17.52 0.63
CA PRO A 53 7.11 -16.28 0.51
C PRO A 53 8.04 -16.32 -0.72
N ASP A 54 7.44 -16.42 -1.90
CA ASP A 54 8.13 -16.48 -3.18
C ASP A 54 8.60 -15.08 -3.62
N ARG A 55 9.38 -15.02 -4.71
CA ARG A 55 9.89 -13.75 -5.25
C ARG A 55 8.75 -12.82 -5.69
N ARG A 56 7.60 -13.37 -6.10
CA ARG A 56 6.44 -12.60 -6.57
C ARG A 56 5.72 -11.92 -5.41
N PHE A 57 5.53 -12.63 -4.30
CA PHE A 57 4.99 -12.07 -3.07
C PHE A 57 5.85 -10.91 -2.58
N ARG A 58 7.18 -11.09 -2.54
CA ARG A 58 8.11 -10.00 -2.17
C ARG A 58 8.00 -8.79 -3.08
N ALA A 59 7.91 -8.99 -4.40
CA ALA A 59 7.73 -7.90 -5.35
C ALA A 59 6.44 -7.11 -5.08
N ARG A 60 5.31 -7.79 -4.84
CA ARG A 60 4.05 -7.09 -4.51
C ARG A 60 4.11 -6.34 -3.19
N VAL A 61 4.79 -6.90 -2.18
CA VAL A 61 5.02 -6.22 -0.90
C VAL A 61 5.92 -4.99 -1.10
N ASP A 62 6.97 -5.10 -1.91
CA ASP A 62 7.85 -3.98 -2.29
C ASP A 62 7.04 -2.87 -2.98
N ASP A 63 6.24 -3.22 -4.00
CA ASP A 63 5.37 -2.29 -4.72
C ASP A 63 4.39 -1.57 -3.78
N ALA A 64 3.76 -2.31 -2.86
CA ALA A 64 2.84 -1.73 -1.89
C ALA A 64 3.55 -0.78 -0.89
N ILE A 65 4.75 -1.13 -0.43
CA ILE A 65 5.53 -0.23 0.44
C ILE A 65 5.89 1.04 -0.32
N ARG A 66 6.39 0.92 -1.56
CA ARG A 66 6.75 2.06 -2.41
C ARG A 66 5.56 2.97 -2.68
N GLU A 67 4.40 2.41 -3.01
CA GLU A 67 3.20 3.20 -3.27
C GLU A 67 2.73 3.96 -2.01
N GLY A 68 2.75 3.30 -0.85
CA GLY A 68 2.42 3.95 0.43
C GLY A 68 3.38 5.07 0.81
N LEU A 69 4.66 4.96 0.45
CA LEU A 69 5.67 6.00 0.70
C LEU A 69 5.60 7.14 -0.31
N LYS A 70 5.34 6.82 -1.58
CA LYS A 70 5.22 7.77 -2.68
C LYS A 70 4.11 8.78 -2.45
N ALA A 71 2.96 8.32 -1.93
CA ALA A 71 1.85 9.19 -1.56
C ALA A 71 2.23 10.26 -0.51
N LEU A 72 3.29 10.02 0.26
CA LEU A 72 3.83 10.92 1.29
C LEU A 72 5.17 11.56 0.88
N GLY A 73 5.50 11.53 -0.42
CA GLY A 73 6.64 12.25 -0.97
C GLY A 73 7.95 11.47 -1.02
N TYR A 74 7.98 10.19 -0.64
CA TYR A 74 9.21 9.40 -0.63
C TYR A 74 9.25 8.45 -1.84
N TYR A 75 10.02 8.82 -2.87
CA TYR A 75 10.04 8.13 -4.17
C TYR A 75 11.17 7.12 -4.30
N GLU A 76 12.26 7.29 -3.55
CA GLU A 76 13.46 6.46 -3.64
C GLU A 76 13.75 5.69 -2.34
N PRO A 77 12.79 4.89 -1.81
CA PRO A 77 13.04 4.13 -0.61
C PRO A 77 13.93 2.92 -0.88
N THR A 78 14.77 2.61 0.10
CA THR A 78 15.55 1.37 0.16
C THR A 78 14.80 0.36 1.03
N ILE A 79 14.57 -0.85 0.52
CA ILE A 79 13.77 -1.89 1.17
C ILE A 79 14.56 -3.19 1.20
N ASP A 80 14.83 -3.69 2.40
CA ASP A 80 15.52 -4.96 2.64
C ASP A 80 14.58 -5.99 3.25
N PHE A 81 14.53 -7.17 2.64
CA PHE A 81 13.68 -8.27 3.09
C PHE A 81 14.46 -9.33 3.87
N ASP A 82 14.00 -9.67 5.06
CA ASP A 82 14.51 -10.75 5.90
C ASP A 82 13.38 -11.75 6.21
N LEU A 83 13.61 -13.01 5.84
CA LEU A 83 12.63 -14.08 6.03
C LEU A 83 13.03 -14.91 7.24
N ARG A 84 12.28 -14.75 8.34
CA ARG A 84 12.55 -15.49 9.57
C ARG A 84 11.78 -16.81 9.59
N PRO A 85 12.45 -17.94 9.93
CA PRO A 85 11.79 -19.23 10.03
C PRO A 85 10.70 -19.19 11.10
N PRO A 86 9.63 -19.98 10.94
CA PRO A 86 8.56 -20.04 11.92
C PRO A 86 9.11 -20.55 13.28
N PRO A 87 8.73 -19.94 14.42
CA PRO A 87 9.01 -20.50 15.73
C PRO A 87 8.24 -21.83 15.92
N LYS A 88 8.62 -22.64 16.93
CA LYS A 88 8.07 -23.98 17.22
C LYS A 88 6.52 -24.07 17.20
N LYS A 89 5.81 -22.96 17.43
CA LYS A 89 4.36 -22.81 17.24
C LYS A 89 4.04 -21.43 16.65
N GLY A 90 4.31 -21.21 15.37
CA GLY A 90 4.00 -19.93 14.73
C GLY A 90 4.10 -19.92 13.22
N ARG A 91 3.77 -18.75 12.66
CA ARG A 91 3.84 -18.48 11.22
C ARG A 91 5.22 -17.97 10.85
N GLN A 92 5.61 -18.19 9.60
CA GLN A 92 6.79 -17.56 9.03
C GLN A 92 6.60 -16.03 9.01
N VAL A 93 7.66 -15.28 9.27
CA VAL A 93 7.58 -13.81 9.31
C VAL A 93 8.49 -13.24 8.22
N LEU A 94 7.91 -12.42 7.34
CA LEU A 94 8.66 -11.61 6.38
C LEU A 94 8.81 -10.21 6.98
N ILE A 95 10.05 -9.85 7.31
CA ILE A 95 10.42 -8.54 7.84
C ILE A 95 10.90 -7.69 6.67
N ALA A 96 10.23 -6.56 6.42
CA ALA A 96 10.67 -5.53 5.49
C ALA A 96 11.27 -4.38 6.29
N ARG A 97 12.59 -4.20 6.19
CA ARG A 97 13.31 -3.06 6.74
C ARG A 97 13.33 -1.96 5.69
N VAL A 98 12.74 -0.81 6.01
CA VAL A 98 12.48 0.25 5.05
C VAL A 98 13.18 1.52 5.50
N SER A 99 14.00 2.09 4.61
CA SER A 99 14.54 3.43 4.74
C SER A 99 13.85 4.35 3.72
N PRO A 100 13.05 5.34 4.17
CA PRO A 100 12.31 6.23 3.26
C PRO A 100 13.20 7.04 2.30
N GLY A 101 14.44 7.35 2.69
CA GLY A 101 15.31 8.25 1.95
C GLY A 101 14.90 9.72 2.06
N GLU A 102 15.33 10.52 1.09
CA GLU A 102 15.01 11.95 1.03
C GLU A 102 13.60 12.19 0.48
N PRO A 103 12.81 13.07 1.13
CA PRO A 103 11.49 13.42 0.63
C PRO A 103 11.57 14.39 -0.55
N VAL A 104 10.64 14.24 -1.49
CA VAL A 104 10.34 15.26 -2.49
C VAL A 104 9.66 16.44 -1.80
N LEU A 105 10.17 17.64 -2.06
CA LEU A 105 9.64 18.89 -1.52
C LEU A 105 8.76 19.60 -2.55
N ILE A 106 7.78 20.37 -2.07
CA ILE A 106 6.94 21.22 -2.91
C ILE A 106 7.78 22.35 -3.49
N GLY A 107 7.96 22.34 -4.82
CA GLY A 107 8.63 23.41 -5.56
C GLY A 107 7.71 24.62 -5.87
N GLY A 108 6.40 24.42 -5.89
CA GLY A 108 5.41 25.48 -6.17
C GLY A 108 3.99 24.93 -6.32
N THR A 109 2.99 25.77 -6.01
CA THR A 109 1.56 25.42 -6.05
C THR A 109 0.77 26.43 -6.90
N ASN A 110 1.04 26.44 -8.21
CA ASN A 110 0.43 27.39 -9.14
C ASN A 110 -0.99 26.95 -9.54
N VAL A 111 -1.99 27.78 -9.23
CA VAL A 111 -3.40 27.55 -9.58
C VAL A 111 -3.94 28.81 -10.25
N ILE A 112 -4.60 28.66 -11.40
CA ILE A 112 -5.18 29.77 -12.17
C ILE A 112 -6.70 29.59 -12.22
N LEU A 113 -7.42 30.49 -11.57
CA LEU A 113 -8.88 30.54 -11.63
C LEU A 113 -9.34 31.43 -12.79
N ARG A 114 -10.37 31.00 -13.51
CA ARG A 114 -10.97 31.73 -14.65
C ARG A 114 -12.46 31.94 -14.42
N GLY A 115 -13.06 32.92 -15.11
CA GLY A 115 -14.48 33.24 -14.96
C GLY A 115 -14.83 33.83 -13.60
N GLY A 116 -16.03 33.53 -13.09
CA GLY A 116 -16.55 34.04 -11.81
C GLY A 116 -15.70 33.63 -10.59
N ALA A 117 -15.04 32.47 -10.66
CA ALA A 117 -14.17 31.96 -9.60
C ALA A 117 -12.97 32.88 -9.28
N ARG A 118 -12.57 33.76 -10.20
CA ARG A 118 -11.42 34.67 -9.99
C ARG A 118 -11.64 35.67 -8.85
N THR A 119 -12.88 36.07 -8.61
CA THR A 119 -13.26 37.06 -7.59
C THR A 119 -14.18 36.47 -6.53
N ASP A 120 -14.48 35.19 -6.62
CA ASP A 120 -15.32 34.50 -5.66
C ASP A 120 -14.55 34.24 -4.35
N ARG A 121 -15.15 34.61 -3.23
CA ARG A 121 -14.50 34.56 -1.92
C ARG A 121 -14.21 33.13 -1.48
N ASP A 122 -15.11 32.20 -1.72
CA ASP A 122 -14.94 30.81 -1.29
C ASP A 122 -13.79 30.14 -2.06
N TYR A 123 -13.64 30.45 -3.35
CA TYR A 123 -12.49 30.00 -4.14
C TYR A 123 -11.15 30.59 -3.66
N LEU A 124 -11.14 31.89 -3.31
CA LEU A 124 -9.94 32.55 -2.79
C LEU A 124 -9.54 32.00 -1.42
N ASP A 125 -10.51 31.70 -0.55
CA ASP A 125 -10.28 31.06 0.73
C ASP A 125 -9.73 29.64 0.54
N LEU A 126 -10.23 28.87 -0.44
CA LEU A 126 -9.68 27.56 -0.78
C LEU A 126 -8.22 27.65 -1.26
N LEU A 127 -7.84 28.69 -2.01
CA LEU A 127 -6.43 28.89 -2.42
C LEU A 127 -5.47 29.09 -1.23
N SER A 128 -5.97 29.47 -0.06
CA SER A 128 -5.13 29.61 1.15
C SER A 128 -4.75 28.28 1.79
N THR A 129 -5.46 27.18 1.47
CA THR A 129 -5.23 25.85 2.05
C THR A 129 -4.09 25.07 1.38
N ARG A 130 -3.56 25.59 0.26
CA ARG A 130 -2.49 24.94 -0.51
C ARG A 130 -1.22 24.75 0.34
N PRO A 131 -0.48 23.65 0.12
CA PRO A 131 0.78 23.42 0.82
C PRO A 131 1.82 24.50 0.46
N LYS A 132 2.66 24.83 1.45
CA LYS A 132 3.70 25.85 1.31
C LYS A 132 4.90 25.30 0.55
N ILE A 133 5.61 26.18 -0.14
CA ILE A 133 6.88 25.81 -0.79
C ILE A 133 7.87 25.32 0.27
N GLY A 134 8.59 24.24 -0.04
CA GLY A 134 9.58 23.61 0.84
C GLY A 134 9.02 22.60 1.84
N THR A 135 7.68 22.42 1.94
CA THR A 135 7.13 21.30 2.71
C THR A 135 7.28 19.99 1.95
N VAL A 136 7.26 18.86 2.66
CA VAL A 136 7.23 17.53 2.04
C VAL A 136 5.96 17.38 1.21
N LEU A 137 6.10 16.80 0.01
CA LEU A 137 4.98 16.48 -0.87
C LEU A 137 4.04 15.47 -0.21
N ASN A 138 2.75 15.76 -0.19
CA ASN A 138 1.70 14.83 0.20
C ASN A 138 0.62 14.84 -0.88
N HIS A 139 0.35 13.68 -1.49
CA HIS A 139 -0.63 13.56 -2.58
C HIS A 139 -2.05 13.85 -2.07
N GLY A 140 -2.33 13.54 -0.80
CA GLY A 140 -3.62 13.80 -0.18
C GLY A 140 -3.99 15.29 -0.17
N ASP A 141 -3.00 16.19 -0.08
CA ASP A 141 -3.26 17.63 -0.09
C ASP A 141 -3.75 18.09 -1.47
N TYR A 142 -3.18 17.54 -2.54
CA TYR A 142 -3.60 17.81 -3.91
C TYR A 142 -4.98 17.21 -4.21
N ASP A 143 -5.19 15.94 -3.87
CA ASP A 143 -6.45 15.25 -4.13
C ASP A 143 -7.60 15.90 -3.35
N HIS A 144 -7.36 16.29 -2.09
CA HIS A 144 -8.32 17.04 -1.29
C HIS A 144 -8.63 18.40 -1.90
N PHE A 145 -7.61 19.16 -2.31
CA PHE A 145 -7.80 20.46 -2.95
C PHE A 145 -8.63 20.36 -4.24
N LYS A 146 -8.35 19.36 -5.08
CA LYS A 146 -9.14 19.10 -6.29
C LYS A 146 -10.58 18.72 -5.96
N LYS A 147 -10.79 17.84 -4.98
CA LYS A 147 -12.12 17.41 -4.56
C LYS A 147 -12.96 18.58 -4.05
N GLU A 148 -12.37 19.47 -3.25
CA GLU A 148 -13.04 20.70 -2.79
C GLU A 148 -13.46 21.60 -3.95
N LEU A 149 -12.64 21.72 -5.01
CA LEU A 149 -13.03 22.46 -6.21
C LEU A 149 -14.24 21.82 -6.90
N ASP A 150 -14.23 20.50 -7.07
CA ASP A 150 -15.27 19.77 -7.80
C ASP A 150 -16.61 19.71 -7.02
N GLU A 151 -16.58 19.48 -5.71
CA GLU A 151 -17.79 19.28 -4.89
C GLU A 151 -18.41 20.58 -4.39
N ARG A 152 -17.58 21.55 -3.99
CA ARG A 152 -18.08 22.80 -3.39
C ARG A 152 -18.56 23.80 -4.46
N PHE A 153 -18.08 23.67 -5.69
CA PHE A 153 -18.40 24.58 -6.79
C PHE A 153 -18.78 23.82 -8.06
N PRO A 154 -19.95 23.15 -8.07
CA PRO A 154 -20.43 22.49 -9.27
C PRO A 154 -20.62 23.51 -10.41
N ALA A 155 -20.32 23.05 -11.63
CA ALA A 155 -20.41 23.85 -12.87
C ALA A 155 -21.84 24.28 -13.23
#